data_AF-A0A7W0TAX0-F1
#
_entry.id   AF-A0A7W0TAX0-F1
#
_cell.length_a   1.000
_cell.length_b   1.000
_cell.length_c   1.000
_cell.angle_alpha   90.00
_cell.angle_beta   90.00
_cell.angle_gamma   90.00
#
_symmetry.space_group_name_H-M   'P 1'
#
loop_
_entity.id
_entity.type
_entity.pdbx_description
1 polymer ?
#
loop_
_entity_poly.entity_id
_entity_poly.type
_entity_poly.pdbx_seq_one_letter_code
_entity_poly.pdbx_strand_id
1 'polypeptide(L)'
;MNRPSSSLLLGISIASLGLVGCGSDAPPPSEVRARIATDLVHVLGEAEAATAGGDALPSQAAFTLVDRALGGPLASAFGNDASSGTAFLVQSQLTRLAGAIAPRGDLRASRERAVGELAADETDETTIDFDGEAAAQWLNDNLFTDANHAGDGIYRVPGALVCTETTYDDAGNEIGEAVDPECVQGFAQLQLRIRVSEDDDTLRFAVQLGPDHDEPLVVGLGANSLSLTVDLDETEDAIRALIPAGEGTPSFRLSGEVTASLEILGTASARASLAIDRAISIKVAEDGSSLDGASAFRFASAKATVFAITVDGNAKTSALEVGLGETSAHVPGDVDFGEPTVDLDLSGVTAVATHTAGQPLQLTHVGLGSRTTTLSVDGARAISIDLNPDDGRAFGATLTENPTTGSTMLTVSPKLDLRIGTDHVVLGDEAPVYDVTQVFLDGSLRSSLAQDHVEVVSGTLRLATNPASYGFTAIAGQCVSSQEVVDASDRYYTQWSVGSCL
;
A
#
# COMPACT_ATOMS: atom_id res chain seq x y z
N MET A 1 53.45 -50.31 -14.30
CA MET A 1 52.55 -51.47 -14.39
C MET A 1 51.10 -50.98 -14.36
N ASN A 2 50.47 -51.07 -15.53
CA ASN A 2 49.06 -51.26 -15.89
C ASN A 2 47.90 -50.53 -15.18
N ARG A 3 47.24 -49.65 -15.98
CA ARG A 3 45.79 -49.40 -16.02
C ARG A 3 45.02 -50.63 -16.54
N PRO A 4 43.67 -50.65 -16.47
CA PRO A 4 42.80 -50.11 -17.53
C PRO A 4 41.71 -49.16 -16.95
N SER A 5 41.24 -48.08 -17.58
CA SER A 5 40.67 -47.81 -18.93
C SER A 5 39.20 -48.25 -19.09
N SER A 6 38.30 -47.25 -19.13
CA SER A 6 37.00 -47.14 -19.84
C SER A 6 36.40 -45.78 -19.40
N SER A 7 36.42 -44.65 -20.10
CA SER A 7 36.04 -44.30 -21.48
C SER A 7 34.60 -44.65 -21.83
N LEU A 8 33.68 -43.69 -21.64
CA LEU A 8 32.62 -43.44 -22.61
C LEU A 8 32.30 -41.94 -22.68
N LEU A 9 32.72 -41.36 -23.80
CA LEU A 9 32.36 -40.05 -24.32
C LEU A 9 31.03 -40.19 -25.09
N LEU A 10 30.06 -39.35 -24.74
CA LEU A 10 28.94 -38.89 -25.57
C LEU A 10 28.58 -37.52 -24.95
N GLY A 11 28.89 -36.38 -25.54
CA GLY A 11 28.52 -35.99 -26.90
C GLY A 11 27.21 -35.19 -26.84
N ILE A 12 27.15 -34.10 -26.06
CA ILE A 12 26.11 -33.08 -26.18
C ILE A 12 26.80 -31.82 -26.66
N SER A 13 26.67 -31.61 -27.96
CA SER A 13 26.91 -30.36 -28.66
C SER A 13 26.15 -29.22 -27.99
N ILE A 14 26.89 -28.25 -27.46
CA ILE A 14 26.38 -26.92 -27.13
C ILE A 14 26.09 -26.24 -28.47
N ALA A 15 24.88 -26.47 -28.97
CA ALA A 15 24.22 -25.58 -29.91
C ALA A 15 23.27 -24.71 -29.08
N SER A 16 23.83 -23.75 -28.36
CA SER A 16 23.08 -22.55 -27.96
C SER A 16 22.81 -21.75 -29.23
N LEU A 17 21.83 -22.22 -30.00
CA LEU A 17 21.07 -21.38 -30.90
C LEU A 17 20.48 -20.29 -30.03
N GLY A 18 21.04 -19.08 -30.16
CA GLY A 18 20.32 -17.88 -29.80
C GLY A 18 19.00 -17.92 -30.56
N LEU A 19 17.93 -18.21 -29.84
CA LEU A 19 16.63 -17.63 -30.16
C LEU A 19 16.83 -16.13 -30.02
N VAL A 20 17.34 -15.52 -31.09
CA VAL A 20 16.97 -14.16 -31.44
C VAL A 20 15.47 -14.27 -31.64
N GLY A 21 14.71 -14.07 -30.56
CA GLY A 21 13.30 -13.74 -30.71
C GLY A 21 13.29 -12.58 -31.67
N CYS A 22 12.66 -12.75 -32.83
CA CYS A 22 12.29 -11.62 -33.66
C CYS A 22 11.49 -10.72 -32.73
N GLY A 23 12.12 -9.66 -32.21
CA GLY A 23 11.39 -8.64 -31.48
C GLY A 23 10.24 -8.22 -32.37
N SER A 24 9.04 -8.22 -31.83
CA SER A 24 7.89 -7.57 -32.46
C SER A 24 8.36 -6.20 -32.94
N ASP A 25 8.26 -5.96 -34.25
CA ASP A 25 8.61 -4.66 -34.83
C ASP A 25 7.87 -3.57 -34.05
N ALA A 26 8.55 -2.47 -33.73
CA ALA A 26 7.94 -1.38 -32.98
C ALA A 26 6.68 -0.87 -33.70
N PRO A 27 5.54 -0.69 -33.00
CA PRO A 27 4.31 -0.24 -33.65
C PRO A 27 4.51 1.16 -34.25
N PRO A 28 3.95 1.45 -35.43
CA PRO A 28 4.05 2.76 -36.06
C PRO A 28 3.37 3.85 -35.20
N PRO A 29 3.84 5.12 -35.26
CA PRO A 29 3.28 6.20 -34.43
C PRO A 29 1.77 6.43 -34.57
N SER A 30 1.17 6.11 -35.71
CA SER A 30 -0.29 6.19 -35.89
C SER A 30 -1.04 5.13 -35.08
N GLU A 31 -0.47 3.94 -34.92
CA GLU A 31 -1.05 2.85 -34.15
C GLU A 31 -0.93 3.12 -32.66
N VAL A 32 0.24 3.58 -32.19
CA VAL A 32 0.44 4.00 -30.80
C VAL A 32 -0.60 5.06 -30.39
N ARG A 33 -0.76 6.12 -31.18
CA ARG A 33 -1.76 7.18 -30.91
C ARG A 33 -3.19 6.67 -30.93
N ALA A 34 -3.53 5.79 -31.87
CA ALA A 34 -4.86 5.19 -31.97
C ALA A 34 -5.19 4.36 -30.73
N ARG A 35 -4.26 3.49 -30.30
CA ARG A 35 -4.43 2.66 -29.11
C ARG A 35 -4.48 3.48 -27.82
N ILE A 36 -3.70 4.55 -27.69
CA ILE A 36 -3.86 5.49 -26.56
C ILE A 36 -5.26 6.10 -26.55
N ALA A 37 -5.78 6.53 -27.69
CA ALA A 37 -7.12 7.13 -27.75
C ALA A 37 -8.26 6.12 -27.53
N THR A 38 -8.07 4.84 -27.85
CA THR A 38 -9.11 3.82 -27.68
C THR A 38 -8.99 3.08 -26.36
N ASP A 39 -7.85 2.48 -26.08
CA ASP A 39 -7.67 1.51 -25.00
C ASP A 39 -7.61 2.22 -23.65
N LEU A 40 -6.89 3.35 -23.56
CA LEU A 40 -6.82 4.13 -22.31
C LEU A 40 -8.20 4.69 -21.93
N VAL A 41 -8.90 5.29 -22.90
CA VAL A 41 -10.25 5.83 -22.69
C VAL A 41 -11.22 4.72 -22.27
N HIS A 42 -11.14 3.54 -22.89
CA HIS A 42 -11.97 2.40 -22.53
C HIS A 42 -11.71 1.91 -21.10
N VAL A 43 -10.44 1.67 -20.74
CA VAL A 43 -10.07 1.18 -19.41
C VAL A 43 -10.52 2.15 -18.32
N LEU A 44 -10.31 3.46 -18.52
CA LEU A 44 -10.70 4.46 -17.54
C LEU A 44 -12.22 4.61 -17.43
N GLY A 45 -12.93 4.64 -18.57
CA GLY A 45 -14.38 4.76 -18.58
C GLY A 45 -15.10 3.56 -17.96
N GLU A 46 -14.62 2.34 -18.18
CA GLU A 46 -15.20 1.15 -17.54
C GLU A 46 -14.84 1.05 -16.05
N ALA A 47 -13.65 1.52 -15.64
CA ALA A 47 -13.28 1.60 -14.23
C ALA A 47 -14.17 2.60 -13.47
N GLU A 48 -14.46 3.76 -14.05
CA GLU A 48 -15.41 4.72 -13.52
C GLU A 48 -16.83 4.14 -13.46
N ALA A 49 -17.28 3.47 -14.52
CA ALA A 49 -18.58 2.80 -14.55
C ALA A 49 -18.73 1.73 -13.45
N ALA A 50 -17.63 1.02 -13.13
CA ALA A 50 -17.63 0.01 -12.08
C ALA A 50 -17.80 0.60 -10.67
N THR A 51 -17.33 1.83 -10.41
CA THR A 51 -17.44 2.50 -9.11
C THR A 51 -18.70 3.38 -8.99
N ALA A 52 -19.23 3.89 -10.10
CA ALA A 52 -20.46 4.69 -10.14
C ALA A 52 -21.70 3.97 -9.57
N GLY A 53 -21.65 2.63 -9.45
CA GLY A 53 -22.71 1.81 -8.89
C GLY A 53 -23.04 2.06 -7.40
N GLY A 54 -22.20 2.79 -6.64
CA GLY A 54 -22.42 3.35 -5.30
C GLY A 54 -22.73 2.37 -4.15
N ASP A 55 -23.70 1.47 -4.36
CA ASP A 55 -24.19 0.46 -3.41
C ASP A 55 -23.27 -0.77 -3.31
N ALA A 56 -22.27 -0.89 -4.19
CA ALA A 56 -21.38 -2.05 -4.22
C ALA A 56 -20.37 -2.03 -3.06
N LEU A 57 -19.94 -0.83 -2.63
CA LEU A 57 -18.98 -0.66 -1.55
C LEU A 57 -19.68 -0.75 -0.18
N PRO A 58 -19.03 -1.36 0.83
CA PRO A 58 -19.55 -1.31 2.18
C PRO A 58 -19.71 0.14 2.62
N SER A 59 -20.78 0.43 3.38
CA SER A 59 -20.98 1.76 3.93
C SER A 59 -19.76 2.17 4.77
N GLN A 60 -19.45 3.48 4.83
CA GLN A 60 -18.43 3.98 5.76
C GLN A 60 -18.69 3.49 7.19
N ALA A 61 -19.96 3.36 7.60
CA ALA A 61 -20.36 2.84 8.90
C ALA A 61 -19.88 1.40 9.15
N ALA A 62 -19.87 0.53 8.14
CA ALA A 62 -19.34 -0.83 8.25
C ALA A 62 -17.83 -0.82 8.55
N PHE A 63 -17.07 0.03 7.85
CA PHE A 63 -15.63 0.20 8.10
C PHE A 63 -15.35 0.87 9.45
N THR A 64 -16.09 1.92 9.81
CA THR A 64 -16.01 2.55 11.13
C THR A 64 -16.31 1.56 12.25
N LEU A 65 -17.14 0.54 12.01
CA LEU A 65 -17.44 -0.45 13.03
C LEU A 65 -16.40 -1.57 13.10
N VAL A 66 -15.79 -1.98 11.98
CA VAL A 66 -14.58 -2.82 12.03
C VAL A 66 -13.49 -2.09 12.80
N ASP A 67 -13.31 -0.80 12.53
CA ASP A 67 -12.42 0.07 13.28
C ASP A 67 -12.85 0.22 14.75
N ARG A 68 -14.13 0.34 15.07
CA ARG A 68 -14.58 0.45 16.48
C ARG A 68 -14.56 -0.88 17.23
N ALA A 69 -14.81 -2.00 16.57
CA ALA A 69 -14.84 -3.33 17.18
C ALA A 69 -13.44 -3.93 17.36
N LEU A 70 -12.53 -3.66 16.42
CA LEU A 70 -11.15 -4.11 16.47
C LEU A 70 -10.22 -3.02 17.02
N GLY A 71 -10.44 -1.76 16.66
CA GLY A 71 -9.59 -0.61 16.96
C GLY A 71 -10.11 0.31 18.09
N GLY A 72 -11.40 0.53 18.30
CA GLY A 72 -11.91 1.49 19.29
C GLY A 72 -11.40 1.27 20.74
N PRO A 73 -11.57 0.05 21.30
CA PRO A 73 -10.96 -0.36 22.57
C PRO A 73 -9.43 -0.43 22.53
N LEU A 74 -8.84 -0.72 21.37
CA LEU A 74 -7.38 -0.86 21.21
C LEU A 74 -6.71 0.51 21.14
N ALA A 75 -7.17 1.43 20.30
CA ALA A 75 -6.72 2.81 20.19
C ALA A 75 -6.87 3.57 21.51
N SER A 76 -7.96 3.36 22.27
CA SER A 76 -8.08 3.92 23.62
C SER A 76 -7.17 3.22 24.65
N ALA A 77 -6.85 1.94 24.46
CA ALA A 77 -5.90 1.20 25.30
C ALA A 77 -4.42 1.50 24.97
N PHE A 78 -4.13 1.96 23.75
CA PHE A 78 -2.80 2.41 23.31
C PHE A 78 -2.55 3.90 23.53
N GLY A 79 -3.48 4.60 24.19
CA GLY A 79 -3.36 6.02 24.52
C GLY A 79 -3.67 6.93 23.34
N ASN A 80 -4.38 8.03 23.59
CA ASN A 80 -4.72 9.06 22.61
C ASN A 80 -3.49 9.87 22.10
N ASP A 81 -2.27 9.42 22.37
CA ASP A 81 -1.08 9.94 21.70
C ASP A 81 -1.00 9.30 20.31
N ALA A 82 -1.77 9.86 19.37
CA ALA A 82 -1.81 9.51 17.95
C ALA A 82 -0.47 9.71 17.20
N SER A 83 0.65 9.85 17.92
CA SER A 83 2.01 9.97 17.39
C SER A 83 2.77 8.63 17.33
N SER A 84 2.27 7.54 17.94
CA SER A 84 2.94 6.22 17.94
C SER A 84 2.43 5.24 16.84
N GLY A 85 2.54 5.68 15.58
CA GLY A 85 3.28 4.94 14.55
C GLY A 85 2.69 3.71 13.81
N THR A 86 1.68 2.96 14.26
CA THR A 86 1.32 1.69 13.57
C THR A 86 -0.07 1.64 12.93
N ALA A 87 -1.13 2.13 13.57
CA ALA A 87 -2.47 2.19 12.96
C ALA A 87 -2.57 3.25 11.85
N PHE A 88 -1.80 4.34 11.96
CA PHE A 88 -1.75 5.44 10.99
C PHE A 88 -1.14 5.02 9.65
N LEU A 89 -0.25 4.01 9.63
CA LEU A 89 0.42 3.60 8.38
C LEU A 89 -0.51 2.87 7.43
N VAL A 90 -1.43 2.03 7.88
CA VAL A 90 -2.30 1.28 6.94
C VAL A 90 -3.36 2.20 6.33
N GLN A 91 -3.97 3.08 7.13
CA GLN A 91 -5.02 3.97 6.66
C GLN A 91 -4.48 5.16 5.85
N SER A 92 -3.35 5.76 6.24
CA SER A 92 -2.73 6.83 5.45
C SER A 92 -2.14 6.31 4.14
N GLN A 93 -1.66 5.06 4.07
CA GLN A 93 -1.13 4.50 2.83
C GLN A 93 -2.25 4.16 1.84
N LEU A 94 -3.40 3.64 2.29
CA LEU A 94 -4.57 3.42 1.42
C LEU A 94 -5.12 4.75 0.85
N THR A 95 -5.22 5.80 1.68
CA THR A 95 -5.65 7.14 1.22
C THR A 95 -4.61 7.81 0.31
N ARG A 96 -3.31 7.60 0.55
CA ARG A 96 -2.23 8.12 -0.31
C ARG A 96 -2.10 7.36 -1.62
N LEU A 97 -2.37 6.05 -1.64
CA LEU A 97 -2.34 5.25 -2.86
C LEU A 97 -3.49 5.63 -3.80
N ALA A 98 -4.68 5.94 -3.25
CA ALA A 98 -5.78 6.53 -4.01
C ALA A 98 -5.42 7.93 -4.57
N GLY A 99 -4.59 8.70 -3.87
CA GLY A 99 -4.09 10.00 -4.34
C GLY A 99 -2.84 9.95 -5.24
N ALA A 100 -2.14 8.83 -5.34
CA ALA A 100 -0.87 8.69 -6.06
C ALA A 100 -1.02 8.29 -7.54
N ILE A 101 -2.23 7.91 -7.97
CA ILE A 101 -2.52 7.47 -9.35
C ILE A 101 -3.08 8.61 -10.23
N ALA A 102 -3.27 9.82 -9.68
CA ALA A 102 -3.65 11.00 -10.47
C ALA A 102 -2.40 11.73 -11.02
N PRO A 103 -2.35 12.10 -12.32
CA PRO A 103 -1.31 12.99 -12.81
C PRO A 103 -1.43 14.34 -12.11
N ARG A 104 -0.28 14.84 -11.63
CA ARG A 104 -0.16 16.14 -10.98
C ARG A 104 -0.25 17.27 -12.01
N GLY A 105 -1.47 17.56 -12.46
CA GLY A 105 -1.83 18.83 -13.07
C GLY A 105 -2.25 19.82 -11.97
N ASP A 106 -1.45 20.86 -11.81
CA ASP A 106 -1.70 22.11 -11.07
C ASP A 106 -2.32 22.04 -9.65
N LEU A 107 -1.48 21.76 -8.64
CA LEU A 107 -1.87 21.63 -7.22
C LEU A 107 -1.50 22.84 -6.32
N ARG A 108 -1.12 23.99 -6.90
CA ARG A 108 -0.71 25.16 -6.08
C ARG A 108 -1.80 26.22 -5.94
N ALA A 109 -2.64 26.42 -6.96
CA ALA A 109 -3.79 27.33 -6.87
C ALA A 109 -4.83 26.90 -5.82
N SER A 110 -4.96 25.59 -5.52
CA SER A 110 -5.84 25.08 -4.45
C SER A 110 -5.20 25.15 -3.06
N ARG A 111 -3.87 25.18 -2.94
CA ARG A 111 -3.19 25.19 -1.64
C ARG A 111 -3.27 26.53 -0.93
N GLU A 112 -3.34 27.64 -1.68
CA GLU A 112 -3.42 28.98 -1.07
C GLU A 112 -4.86 29.44 -0.73
N ARG A 113 -5.89 28.86 -1.38
CA ARG A 113 -7.28 28.98 -0.87
C ARG A 113 -7.50 28.15 0.39
N ALA A 114 -6.86 26.98 0.51
CA ALA A 114 -7.04 26.12 1.68
C ALA A 114 -6.53 26.74 2.99
N VAL A 115 -5.42 27.49 2.98
CA VAL A 115 -4.80 27.98 4.25
C VAL A 115 -5.56 29.17 4.86
N GLY A 116 -6.43 29.86 4.11
CA GLY A 116 -7.29 30.94 4.61
C GLY A 116 -8.71 30.53 5.01
N GLU A 117 -9.17 29.36 4.55
CA GLU A 117 -10.59 28.92 4.65
C GLU A 117 -10.74 27.53 5.29
N LEU A 118 -9.72 27.05 6.00
CA LEU A 118 -9.71 25.76 6.72
C LEU A 118 -10.56 25.72 8.02
N ALA A 119 -11.61 26.55 8.12
CA ALA A 119 -12.49 26.56 9.29
C ALA A 119 -13.99 26.44 8.97
N ALA A 120 -14.42 26.22 7.72
CA ALA A 120 -15.86 26.14 7.43
C ALA A 120 -16.34 25.28 6.25
N ASP A 121 -15.51 24.56 5.48
CA ASP A 121 -16.02 23.78 4.35
C ASP A 121 -15.37 22.39 4.21
N GLU A 122 -15.87 21.42 4.98
CA GLU A 122 -15.49 19.99 4.93
C GLU A 122 -16.49 19.14 4.11
N THR A 123 -17.15 19.71 3.09
CA THR A 123 -18.11 18.91 2.28
C THR A 123 -17.88 18.92 0.77
N ASP A 124 -16.85 19.60 0.26
CA ASP A 124 -16.48 19.45 -1.14
C ASP A 124 -15.56 18.22 -1.28
N GLU A 125 -16.17 17.02 -1.28
CA GLU A 125 -15.52 15.82 -1.81
C GLU A 125 -15.15 16.13 -3.26
N THR A 126 -13.91 16.59 -3.47
CA THR A 126 -13.32 16.73 -4.79
C THR A 126 -13.18 15.34 -5.39
N THR A 127 -14.26 14.86 -6.00
CA THR A 127 -14.18 13.78 -6.97
C THR A 127 -13.13 14.21 -8.00
N ILE A 128 -12.01 13.49 -8.02
CA ILE A 128 -10.99 13.64 -9.04
C ILE A 128 -11.64 13.18 -10.34
N ASP A 129 -12.21 14.11 -11.09
CA ASP A 129 -12.78 13.87 -12.41
C ASP A 129 -11.61 13.67 -13.38
N PHE A 130 -11.33 12.40 -13.68
CA PHE A 130 -10.24 12.04 -14.57
C PHE A 130 -10.77 11.91 -16.01
N ASP A 131 -10.59 12.96 -16.81
CA ASP A 131 -10.94 12.93 -18.24
C ASP A 131 -9.88 12.15 -19.03
N GLY A 132 -10.15 10.86 -19.25
CA GLY A 132 -9.30 9.98 -20.03
C GLY A 132 -9.12 10.42 -21.49
N GLU A 133 -10.11 11.08 -22.09
CA GLU A 133 -10.03 11.60 -23.46
C GLU A 133 -9.07 12.79 -23.52
N ALA A 134 -9.17 13.73 -22.58
CA ALA A 134 -8.25 14.86 -22.46
C ALA A 134 -6.80 14.39 -22.21
N ALA A 135 -6.60 13.39 -21.35
CA ALA A 135 -5.28 12.81 -21.08
C ALA A 135 -4.69 12.13 -22.33
N ALA A 136 -5.47 11.30 -23.02
CA ALA A 136 -5.06 10.64 -24.26
C ALA A 136 -4.72 11.67 -25.37
N GLN A 137 -5.55 12.70 -25.51
CA GLN A 137 -5.31 13.79 -26.45
C GLN A 137 -4.02 14.53 -26.11
N TRP A 138 -3.81 14.91 -24.86
CA TRP A 138 -2.60 15.62 -24.44
C TRP A 138 -1.32 14.81 -24.73
N LEU A 139 -1.33 13.50 -24.45
CA LEU A 139 -0.21 12.61 -24.75
C LEU A 139 0.09 12.55 -26.25
N ASN A 140 -0.96 12.44 -27.08
CA ASN A 140 -0.84 12.36 -28.53
C ASN A 140 -0.35 13.69 -29.16
N ASP A 141 -0.78 14.82 -28.60
CA ASP A 141 -0.46 16.16 -29.10
C ASP A 141 0.93 16.64 -28.67
N ASN A 142 1.44 16.20 -27.52
CA ASN A 142 2.67 16.73 -26.92
C ASN A 142 3.84 15.74 -26.92
N LEU A 143 3.58 14.45 -26.68
CA LEU A 143 4.62 13.43 -26.45
C LEU A 143 4.77 12.48 -27.64
N PHE A 144 3.68 11.83 -28.07
CA PHE A 144 3.71 10.82 -29.15
C PHE A 144 3.56 11.42 -30.55
N THR A 145 4.31 12.50 -30.81
CA THR A 145 4.33 13.21 -32.09
C THR A 145 5.41 12.66 -33.02
N ASP A 146 5.26 12.89 -34.33
CA ASP A 146 6.29 12.52 -35.31
C ASP A 146 7.61 13.30 -35.09
N ALA A 147 7.56 14.48 -34.47
CA ALA A 147 8.74 15.29 -34.16
C ALA A 147 9.57 14.70 -33.01
N ASN A 148 8.91 14.01 -32.06
CA ASN A 148 9.56 13.38 -30.92
C ASN A 148 10.03 11.95 -31.23
N HIS A 149 9.48 11.31 -32.27
CA HIS A 149 9.83 9.96 -32.68
C HIS A 149 11.25 9.89 -33.27
N ALA A 150 12.15 9.19 -32.58
CA ALA A 150 13.55 9.02 -32.94
C ALA A 150 13.83 7.77 -33.79
N GLY A 151 12.82 6.94 -34.06
CA GLY A 151 12.93 5.64 -34.75
C GLY A 151 12.82 4.46 -33.79
N ASP A 152 12.51 3.27 -34.32
CA ASP A 152 12.44 2.00 -33.58
C ASP A 152 11.56 2.05 -32.31
N GLY A 153 10.46 2.82 -32.37
CA GLY A 153 9.53 2.99 -31.25
C GLY A 153 10.02 3.92 -30.14
N ILE A 154 11.16 4.61 -30.32
CA ILE A 154 11.73 5.49 -29.30
C ILE A 154 11.20 6.91 -29.49
N TYR A 155 10.69 7.52 -28.42
CA TYR A 155 10.23 8.90 -28.36
C TYR A 155 11.08 9.69 -27.37
N ARG A 156 11.59 10.84 -27.81
CA ARG A 156 12.30 11.77 -26.91
C ARG A 156 11.27 12.55 -26.12
N VAL A 157 11.45 12.64 -24.81
CA VAL A 157 10.62 13.52 -23.99
C VAL A 157 11.19 14.94 -24.09
N PRO A 158 10.43 15.92 -24.62
CA PRO A 158 10.91 17.30 -24.64
C PRO A 158 11.01 17.84 -23.21
N GLY A 159 12.14 18.44 -22.85
CA GLY A 159 12.31 19.07 -21.53
C GLY A 159 11.26 20.14 -21.24
N ALA A 160 10.73 20.80 -22.28
CA ALA A 160 9.63 21.76 -22.16
C ALA A 160 8.32 21.15 -21.64
N LEU A 161 8.11 19.83 -21.66
CA LEU A 161 6.93 19.22 -21.06
C LEU A 161 7.05 19.05 -19.53
N VAL A 162 8.26 19.10 -18.99
CA VAL A 162 8.56 18.82 -17.58
C VAL A 162 9.07 20.08 -16.86
N CYS A 163 9.70 20.99 -17.61
CA CYS A 163 10.34 22.20 -17.10
C CYS A 163 9.49 23.47 -17.28
N THR A 164 8.17 23.34 -17.39
CA THR A 164 7.25 24.47 -17.37
C THR A 164 6.98 24.91 -15.93
N GLU A 165 7.26 26.18 -15.65
CA GLU A 165 6.93 26.81 -14.38
C GLU A 165 5.80 27.82 -14.60
N THR A 166 4.75 27.70 -13.79
CA THR A 166 3.70 28.71 -13.69
C THR A 166 4.26 29.92 -12.96
N THR A 167 4.30 31.05 -13.65
CA THR A 167 4.74 32.33 -13.08
C THR A 167 3.55 33.07 -12.49
N TYR A 168 3.77 33.68 -11.32
CA TYR A 168 2.78 34.43 -10.58
C TYR A 168 3.21 35.89 -10.44
N ASP A 169 2.26 36.83 -10.49
CA ASP A 169 2.52 38.22 -10.14
C ASP A 169 2.67 38.42 -8.62
N ASP A 170 3.01 39.65 -8.21
CA ASP A 170 3.13 40.03 -6.79
C ASP A 170 1.82 39.86 -5.99
N ALA A 171 0.68 39.68 -6.66
CA ALA A 171 -0.62 39.46 -6.06
C ALA A 171 -1.03 37.97 -6.03
N GLY A 172 -0.16 37.07 -6.49
CA GLY A 172 -0.42 35.63 -6.54
C GLY A 172 -1.33 35.20 -7.69
N ASN A 173 -1.55 36.06 -8.70
CA ASN A 173 -2.27 35.66 -9.90
C ASN A 173 -1.32 35.01 -10.88
N GLU A 174 -1.74 33.92 -11.50
CA GLU A 174 -1.03 33.32 -12.61
C GLU A 174 -0.96 34.30 -13.79
N ILE A 175 0.27 34.61 -14.23
CA ILE A 175 0.53 35.52 -15.35
C ILE A 175 1.08 34.82 -16.60
N GLY A 176 1.40 33.53 -16.49
CA GLY A 176 1.71 32.67 -17.63
C GLY A 176 2.65 31.53 -17.27
N GLU A 177 2.89 30.67 -18.27
CA GLU A 177 3.83 29.57 -18.17
C GLU A 177 5.13 29.92 -18.89
N ALA A 178 6.27 29.69 -18.24
CA ALA A 178 7.58 29.85 -18.83
C ALA A 178 8.39 28.55 -18.69
N VAL A 179 9.17 28.21 -19.72
CA VAL A 179 10.08 27.07 -19.66
C VAL A 179 11.38 27.51 -18.99
N ASP A 180 11.76 26.85 -17.89
CA ASP A 180 13.02 27.11 -17.20
C ASP A 180 14.21 26.51 -18.00
N PRO A 181 15.11 27.36 -18.54
CA PRO A 181 16.25 26.89 -19.31
C PRO A 181 17.26 26.06 -18.49
N GLU A 182 17.40 26.32 -17.18
CA GLU A 182 18.30 25.56 -16.31
C GLU A 182 17.76 24.15 -16.09
N CYS A 183 16.45 24.03 -15.81
CA CYS A 183 15.76 22.74 -15.79
C CYS A 183 15.92 21.98 -17.11
N VAL A 184 15.69 22.62 -18.27
CA VAL A 184 15.84 21.95 -19.58
C VAL A 184 17.28 21.44 -19.77
N GLN A 185 18.28 22.21 -19.35
CA GLN A 185 19.67 21.79 -19.41
C GLN A 185 19.97 20.60 -18.50
N GLY A 186 19.44 20.58 -17.27
CA GLY A 186 19.55 19.45 -16.36
C GLY A 186 18.83 18.21 -16.90
N PHE A 187 17.60 18.39 -17.38
CA PHE A 187 16.79 17.33 -17.97
C PHE A 187 17.44 16.70 -19.20
N ALA A 188 18.14 17.48 -20.03
CA ALA A 188 18.87 16.95 -21.16
C ALA A 188 19.99 15.95 -20.76
N GLN A 189 20.53 16.08 -19.55
CA GLN A 189 21.54 15.15 -19.02
C GLN A 189 20.94 13.81 -18.62
N LEU A 190 19.65 13.78 -18.25
CA LEU A 190 18.93 12.54 -17.93
C LEU A 190 18.75 11.63 -19.14
N GLN A 191 18.87 12.18 -20.36
CA GLN A 191 18.62 11.48 -21.63
C GLN A 191 17.26 10.76 -21.67
N LEU A 192 16.23 11.33 -21.02
CA LEU A 192 14.91 10.71 -20.90
C LEU A 192 14.28 10.38 -22.25
N ARG A 193 13.90 9.13 -22.43
CA ARG A 193 13.15 8.65 -23.61
C ARG A 193 12.03 7.72 -23.18
N ILE A 194 11.10 7.47 -24.09
CA ILE A 194 10.08 6.44 -23.92
C ILE A 194 10.25 5.46 -25.09
N ARG A 195 10.56 4.21 -24.78
CA ARG A 195 10.54 3.13 -25.77
C ARG A 195 9.16 2.50 -25.78
N VAL A 196 8.53 2.49 -26.95
CA VAL A 196 7.26 1.84 -27.19
C VAL A 196 7.52 0.50 -27.88
N SER A 197 6.96 -0.56 -27.31
CA SER A 197 6.99 -1.91 -27.87
C SER A 197 5.62 -2.56 -27.70
N GLU A 198 5.38 -3.64 -28.41
CA GLU A 198 4.16 -4.43 -28.27
C GLU A 198 4.50 -5.85 -27.86
N ASP A 199 3.78 -6.35 -26.86
CA ASP A 199 3.97 -7.67 -26.26
C ASP A 199 2.60 -8.24 -25.92
N ASP A 200 2.21 -9.36 -26.53
CA ASP A 200 0.90 -10.00 -26.36
C ASP A 200 -0.29 -9.00 -26.40
N ASP A 201 -0.42 -8.24 -27.50
CA ASP A 201 -1.43 -7.19 -27.71
C ASP A 201 -1.43 -6.06 -26.64
N THR A 202 -0.35 -5.94 -25.86
CA THR A 202 -0.17 -4.87 -24.87
C THR A 202 0.89 -3.88 -25.37
N LEU A 203 0.53 -2.60 -25.49
CA LEU A 203 1.52 -1.55 -25.68
C LEU A 203 2.31 -1.34 -24.40
N ARG A 204 3.62 -1.47 -24.50
CA ARG A 204 4.56 -1.25 -23.40
C ARG A 204 5.32 0.05 -23.63
N PHE A 205 5.18 1.00 -22.71
CA PHE A 205 5.88 2.27 -22.68
C PHE A 205 6.95 2.22 -21.58
N ALA A 206 8.18 1.88 -21.95
CA ALA A 206 9.31 1.83 -21.04
C ALA A 206 10.00 3.20 -20.96
N VAL A 207 10.08 3.77 -19.78
CA VAL A 207 10.81 5.02 -19.52
C VAL A 207 12.29 4.70 -19.44
N GLN A 208 13.06 5.23 -20.39
CA GLN A 208 14.50 5.02 -20.48
C GLN A 208 15.26 6.19 -19.85
N LEU A 209 16.17 5.89 -18.93
CA LEU A 209 17.02 6.85 -18.24
C LEU A 209 18.50 6.63 -18.54
N GLY A 210 19.26 7.73 -18.59
CA GLY A 210 20.70 7.68 -18.67
C GLY A 210 21.27 7.22 -20.03
N PRO A 211 22.61 7.12 -20.12
CA PRO A 211 23.32 6.70 -21.33
C PRO A 211 23.11 5.22 -21.68
N ASP A 212 22.83 4.38 -20.67
CA ASP A 212 22.63 2.94 -20.85
C ASP A 212 21.15 2.57 -21.14
N HIS A 213 20.26 3.57 -21.04
CA HIS A 213 18.83 3.45 -21.35
C HIS A 213 18.09 2.45 -20.45
N ASP A 214 18.45 2.46 -19.15
CA ASP A 214 17.81 1.64 -18.12
C ASP A 214 16.31 1.93 -18.04
N GLU A 215 15.50 0.90 -17.76
CA GLU A 215 14.04 0.94 -17.85
C GLU A 215 13.33 0.76 -16.49
N PRO A 216 13.54 1.66 -15.52
CA PRO A 216 13.03 1.50 -14.16
C PRO A 216 11.50 1.57 -14.05
N LEU A 217 10.82 2.08 -15.08
CA LEU A 217 9.38 2.25 -15.11
C LEU A 217 8.81 1.81 -16.45
N VAL A 218 7.85 0.89 -16.43
CA VAL A 218 7.15 0.41 -17.62
C VAL A 218 5.65 0.56 -17.41
N VAL A 219 4.98 1.23 -18.35
CA VAL A 219 3.51 1.27 -18.41
C VAL A 219 3.04 0.27 -19.46
N GLY A 220 2.15 -0.64 -19.09
CA GLY A 220 1.47 -1.54 -20.02
C GLY A 220 0.05 -1.06 -20.29
N LEU A 221 -0.35 -0.97 -21.56
CA LEU A 221 -1.71 -0.62 -21.99
C LEU A 221 -2.23 -1.71 -22.92
N GLY A 222 -3.11 -2.55 -22.40
CA GLY A 222 -3.88 -3.53 -23.17
C GLY A 222 -5.30 -3.02 -23.43
N ALA A 223 -6.05 -3.74 -24.26
CA ALA A 223 -7.43 -3.37 -24.58
C ALA A 223 -8.32 -3.28 -23.33
N ASN A 224 -8.07 -4.10 -22.30
CA ASN A 224 -8.84 -4.16 -21.05
C ASN A 224 -7.95 -4.02 -19.81
N SER A 225 -6.72 -3.52 -19.95
CA SER A 225 -5.79 -3.45 -18.83
C SER A 225 -4.84 -2.26 -18.91
N LEU A 226 -4.52 -1.71 -17.75
CA LEU A 226 -3.46 -0.73 -17.55
C LEU A 226 -2.56 -1.26 -16.43
N SER A 227 -1.26 -1.29 -16.65
CA SER A 227 -0.29 -1.67 -15.62
C SER A 227 0.86 -0.66 -15.53
N LEU A 228 1.44 -0.57 -14.34
CA LEU A 228 2.62 0.22 -14.02
C LEU A 228 3.58 -0.68 -13.26
N THR A 229 4.70 -1.01 -13.88
CA THR A 229 5.76 -1.84 -13.28
C THR A 229 6.97 -0.97 -12.96
N VAL A 230 7.45 -1.08 -11.72
CA VAL A 230 8.70 -0.48 -11.25
C VAL A 230 9.73 -1.59 -11.08
N ASP A 231 10.83 -1.52 -11.82
CA ASP A 231 11.98 -2.42 -11.65
C ASP A 231 13.04 -1.71 -10.82
N LEU A 232 13.29 -2.22 -9.61
CA LEU A 232 14.23 -1.63 -8.66
C LEU A 232 15.69 -1.90 -9.05
N ASP A 233 15.98 -2.98 -9.77
CA ASP A 233 17.32 -3.30 -10.25
C ASP A 233 17.72 -2.26 -11.33
N GLU A 234 16.85 -2.01 -12.30
CA GLU A 234 17.02 -0.95 -13.33
C GLU A 234 17.02 0.46 -12.71
N THR A 235 16.26 0.68 -11.63
CA THR A 235 16.27 1.94 -10.87
C THR A 235 17.64 2.20 -10.21
N GLU A 236 18.29 1.18 -9.66
CA GLU A 236 19.63 1.31 -9.10
C GLU A 236 20.64 1.78 -10.16
N ASP A 237 20.62 1.14 -11.32
CA ASP A 237 21.54 1.44 -12.42
C ASP A 237 21.28 2.86 -12.98
N ALA A 238 20.01 3.22 -13.20
CA ALA A 238 19.61 4.55 -13.62
C ALA A 238 20.08 5.63 -12.63
N ILE A 239 19.84 5.46 -11.32
CA ILE A 239 20.26 6.42 -10.30
C ILE A 239 21.79 6.56 -10.30
N ARG A 240 22.54 5.45 -10.40
CA ARG A 240 24.01 5.48 -10.43
C ARG A 240 24.55 6.21 -11.65
N ALA A 241 23.92 6.06 -12.81
CA ALA A 241 24.31 6.77 -14.02
C ALA A 241 24.07 8.29 -13.93
N LEU A 242 23.11 8.72 -13.10
CA LEU A 242 22.73 10.11 -12.93
C LEU A 242 23.51 10.86 -11.84
N ILE A 243 24.14 10.14 -10.91
CA ILE A 243 24.92 10.77 -9.83
C ILE A 243 26.28 11.24 -10.36
N PRO A 244 26.62 12.54 -10.23
CA PRO A 244 27.91 13.06 -10.67
C PRO A 244 29.09 12.38 -10.00
N ALA A 245 30.13 12.06 -10.78
CA ALA A 245 31.34 11.46 -10.24
C ALA A 245 32.02 12.41 -9.22
N GLY A 246 32.23 11.94 -8.00
CA GLY A 246 32.97 12.65 -6.95
C GLY A 246 32.12 13.35 -5.89
N GLU A 247 30.79 13.28 -5.96
CA GLU A 247 29.93 13.64 -4.84
C GLU A 247 29.81 12.47 -3.88
N GLY A 248 29.81 12.74 -2.57
CA GLY A 248 29.70 11.72 -1.52
C GLY A 248 28.38 10.96 -1.66
N THR A 249 28.43 9.86 -2.39
CA THR A 249 27.24 9.14 -2.83
C THR A 249 26.91 8.10 -1.78
N PRO A 250 25.70 8.08 -1.23
CA PRO A 250 25.34 7.01 -0.30
C PRO A 250 25.57 5.66 -0.98
N SER A 251 26.05 4.68 -0.22
CA SER A 251 26.07 3.32 -0.71
C SER A 251 24.63 2.83 -0.74
N PHE A 252 24.11 2.42 -1.89
CA PHE A 252 22.78 1.80 -1.96
C PHE A 252 22.74 0.59 -2.89
N ARG A 253 21.78 -0.29 -2.60
CA ARG A 253 21.38 -1.41 -3.46
C ARG A 253 19.86 -1.55 -3.44
N LEU A 254 19.26 -1.60 -4.62
CA LEU A 254 17.84 -1.78 -4.85
C LEU A 254 17.66 -3.03 -5.71
N SER A 255 16.68 -3.86 -5.38
CA SER A 255 16.33 -5.03 -6.19
C SER A 255 14.89 -5.41 -5.93
N GLY A 256 14.24 -5.99 -6.94
CA GLY A 256 12.85 -6.36 -6.87
C GLY A 256 12.00 -5.68 -7.94
N GLU A 257 10.74 -6.05 -7.99
CA GLU A 257 9.82 -5.60 -9.02
C GLU A 257 8.42 -5.50 -8.43
N VAL A 258 7.75 -4.38 -8.72
CA VAL A 258 6.41 -4.08 -8.21
C VAL A 258 5.53 -3.68 -9.38
N THR A 259 4.34 -4.29 -9.49
CA THR A 259 3.36 -3.94 -10.50
C THR A 259 2.06 -3.49 -9.86
N ALA A 260 1.60 -2.30 -10.21
CA ALA A 260 0.22 -1.89 -10.04
C ALA A 260 -0.56 -2.21 -11.33
N SER A 261 -1.78 -2.73 -11.23
CA SER A 261 -2.62 -3.04 -12.38
C SER A 261 -4.07 -2.60 -12.16
N LEU A 262 -4.73 -2.25 -13.26
CA LEU A 262 -6.15 -2.03 -13.39
C LEU A 262 -6.64 -2.88 -14.56
N GLU A 263 -7.58 -3.78 -14.31
CA GLU A 263 -8.12 -4.73 -15.28
C GLU A 263 -9.64 -4.58 -15.37
N ILE A 264 -10.16 -4.55 -16.59
CA ILE A 264 -11.60 -4.56 -16.88
C ILE A 264 -12.04 -6.01 -17.08
N LEU A 265 -12.82 -6.51 -16.14
CA LEU A 265 -13.31 -7.89 -16.12
C LEU A 265 -14.61 -8.07 -16.92
N GLY A 266 -15.28 -6.96 -17.22
CA GLY A 266 -16.52 -6.88 -17.99
C GLY A 266 -17.15 -5.50 -17.85
N THR A 267 -18.33 -5.31 -18.42
CA THR A 267 -19.07 -4.05 -18.31
C THR A 267 -19.34 -3.69 -16.85
N ALA A 268 -18.89 -2.52 -16.41
CA ALA A 268 -18.96 -2.05 -15.02
C ALA A 268 -18.37 -3.04 -14.00
N SER A 269 -17.34 -3.81 -14.40
CA SER A 269 -16.58 -4.67 -13.50
C SER A 269 -15.08 -4.48 -13.71
N ALA A 270 -14.39 -4.11 -12.62
CA ALA A 270 -12.97 -3.79 -12.66
C ALA A 270 -12.23 -4.39 -11.45
N ARG A 271 -10.94 -4.67 -11.64
CA ARG A 271 -10.01 -5.09 -10.60
C ARG A 271 -8.79 -4.18 -10.59
N ALA A 272 -8.52 -3.54 -9.46
CA ALA A 272 -7.28 -2.82 -9.21
C ALA A 272 -6.39 -3.64 -8.27
N SER A 273 -5.11 -3.82 -8.55
CA SER A 273 -4.21 -4.56 -7.67
C SER A 273 -2.80 -4.00 -7.63
N LEU A 274 -2.08 -4.33 -6.54
CA LEU A 274 -0.66 -4.08 -6.38
C LEU A 274 0.02 -5.40 -6.02
N ALA A 275 1.07 -5.76 -6.74
CA ALA A 275 1.84 -6.96 -6.53
C ALA A 275 3.34 -6.64 -6.40
N ILE A 276 4.02 -7.39 -5.55
CA ILE A 276 5.46 -7.53 -5.53
C ILE A 276 5.76 -8.76 -6.38
N ASP A 277 6.19 -8.57 -7.62
CA ASP A 277 6.42 -9.65 -8.59
C ASP A 277 7.74 -10.38 -8.34
N ARG A 278 8.74 -9.61 -7.88
CA ARG A 278 10.04 -10.08 -7.41
C ARG A 278 10.29 -9.47 -6.04
N ALA A 279 10.76 -10.29 -5.11
CA ALA A 279 11.00 -9.86 -3.72
C ALA A 279 11.84 -8.59 -3.67
N ILE A 280 11.41 -7.64 -2.85
CA ILE A 280 12.06 -6.34 -2.70
C ILE A 280 13.22 -6.48 -1.72
N SER A 281 14.37 -5.89 -2.06
CA SER A 281 15.43 -5.58 -1.11
C SER A 281 15.98 -4.18 -1.39
N ILE A 282 15.84 -3.31 -0.39
CA ILE A 282 16.38 -1.95 -0.39
C ILE A 282 17.41 -1.88 0.73
N LYS A 283 18.63 -1.48 0.39
CA LYS A 283 19.72 -1.25 1.35
C LYS A 283 20.31 0.12 1.08
N VAL A 284 20.45 0.93 2.11
CA VAL A 284 21.04 2.28 2.03
C VAL A 284 21.97 2.47 3.20
N ALA A 285 23.18 2.96 2.96
CA ALA A 285 24.17 3.30 3.96
C ALA A 285 24.90 4.58 3.55
N GLU A 286 25.62 5.17 4.50
CA GLU A 286 26.51 6.30 4.20
C GLU A 286 27.57 5.95 3.14
N ASP A 287 28.17 6.97 2.53
CA ASP A 287 29.27 6.78 1.59
C ASP A 287 30.40 5.96 2.21
N GLY A 288 30.87 4.94 1.49
CA GLY A 288 31.90 4.01 1.94
C GLY A 288 31.49 3.01 3.04
N SER A 289 30.27 3.11 3.59
CA SER A 289 29.78 2.20 4.62
C SER A 289 29.24 0.88 4.05
N SER A 290 29.28 -0.19 4.86
CA SER A 290 28.76 -1.49 4.45
C SER A 290 27.23 -1.50 4.39
N LEU A 291 26.66 -1.96 3.27
CA LEU A 291 25.21 -2.18 3.10
C LEU A 291 24.62 -3.25 4.04
N ASP A 292 25.47 -4.09 4.61
CA ASP A 292 25.10 -5.11 5.61
C ASP A 292 25.54 -4.71 7.03
N GLY A 293 26.07 -3.49 7.20
CA GLY A 293 26.48 -2.95 8.49
C GLY A 293 25.30 -2.66 9.41
N ALA A 294 25.61 -2.35 10.67
CA ALA A 294 24.60 -1.95 11.68
C ALA A 294 24.06 -0.53 11.44
N SER A 295 24.75 0.29 10.64
CA SER A 295 24.34 1.64 10.27
C SER A 295 23.57 1.70 8.94
N ALA A 296 23.35 0.58 8.28
CA ALA A 296 22.65 0.55 7.00
C ALA A 296 21.15 0.43 7.23
N PHE A 297 20.34 1.31 6.62
CA PHE A 297 18.92 1.05 6.45
C PHE A 297 18.71 -0.18 5.56
N ARG A 298 17.84 -1.09 5.98
CA ARG A 298 17.46 -2.26 5.19
C ARG A 298 15.96 -2.47 5.22
N PHE A 299 15.37 -2.71 4.07
CA PHE A 299 13.99 -3.15 3.92
C PHE A 299 13.95 -4.35 3.00
N ALA A 300 13.19 -5.37 3.36
CA ALA A 300 12.93 -6.52 2.51
C ALA A 300 11.47 -6.94 2.60
N SER A 301 10.89 -7.34 1.46
CA SER A 301 9.54 -7.88 1.42
C SER A 301 9.46 -9.01 0.39
N ALA A 302 8.84 -10.12 0.78
CA ALA A 302 8.68 -11.28 -0.08
C ALA A 302 7.70 -10.99 -1.25
N LYS A 303 7.81 -11.80 -2.31
CA LYS A 303 6.85 -11.80 -3.42
C LYS A 303 5.43 -11.98 -2.87
N ALA A 304 4.50 -11.11 -3.25
CA ALA A 304 3.14 -11.13 -2.72
C ALA A 304 2.16 -10.33 -3.59
N THR A 305 0.87 -10.65 -3.51
CA THR A 305 -0.21 -9.76 -3.99
C THR A 305 -0.62 -8.85 -2.84
N VAL A 306 0.02 -7.68 -2.74
CA VAL A 306 -0.10 -6.76 -1.60
C VAL A 306 -1.56 -6.42 -1.33
N PHE A 307 -2.29 -6.02 -2.35
CA PHE A 307 -3.74 -5.95 -2.31
C PHE A 307 -4.36 -6.14 -3.69
N ALA A 308 -5.65 -6.47 -3.69
CA ALA A 308 -6.51 -6.38 -4.86
C ALA A 308 -7.92 -5.97 -4.48
N ILE A 309 -8.49 -5.02 -5.20
CA ILE A 309 -9.85 -4.53 -5.06
C ILE A 309 -10.60 -4.94 -6.32
N THR A 310 -11.68 -5.69 -6.18
CA THR A 310 -12.58 -6.02 -7.29
C THR A 310 -13.94 -5.40 -7.02
N VAL A 311 -14.49 -4.71 -8.02
CA VAL A 311 -15.82 -4.11 -7.96
C VAL A 311 -16.62 -4.56 -9.17
N ASP A 312 -17.90 -4.85 -8.95
CA ASP A 312 -18.88 -5.12 -10.01
C ASP A 312 -20.14 -4.31 -9.70
N GLY A 313 -20.36 -3.24 -10.47
CA GLY A 313 -21.50 -2.35 -10.32
C GLY A 313 -22.82 -2.99 -10.73
N ASN A 314 -22.81 -3.96 -11.64
CA ASN A 314 -24.01 -4.67 -12.10
C ASN A 314 -24.47 -5.70 -11.06
N ALA A 315 -23.54 -6.51 -10.55
CA ALA A 315 -23.82 -7.49 -9.50
C ALA A 315 -23.91 -6.85 -8.10
N LYS A 316 -23.50 -5.59 -7.96
CA LYS A 316 -23.35 -4.86 -6.68
C LYS A 316 -22.51 -5.66 -5.68
N THR A 317 -21.36 -6.13 -6.14
CA THR A 317 -20.41 -6.89 -5.34
C THR A 317 -19.08 -6.17 -5.27
N SER A 318 -18.40 -6.29 -4.13
CA SER A 318 -17.03 -5.83 -3.97
C SER A 318 -16.21 -6.87 -3.22
N ALA A 319 -14.93 -7.00 -3.57
CA ALA A 319 -13.96 -7.78 -2.83
C ALA A 319 -12.70 -6.95 -2.58
N LEU A 320 -12.11 -7.07 -1.39
CA LEU A 320 -10.79 -6.56 -1.04
C LEU A 320 -9.96 -7.75 -0.55
N GLU A 321 -8.87 -8.01 -1.23
CA GLU A 321 -7.84 -8.95 -0.83
C GLU A 321 -6.64 -8.14 -0.35
N VAL A 322 -6.07 -8.50 0.79
CA VAL A 322 -4.79 -8.00 1.30
C VAL A 322 -3.90 -9.22 1.51
N GLY A 323 -2.68 -9.16 1.00
CA GLY A 323 -1.73 -10.27 1.01
C GLY A 323 -0.30 -9.77 1.02
N LEU A 324 0.18 -9.27 2.15
CA LEU A 324 1.58 -8.92 2.31
C LEU A 324 2.38 -10.16 2.72
N GLY A 325 3.47 -10.44 2.02
CA GLY A 325 4.41 -11.49 2.36
C GLY A 325 5.25 -11.16 3.61
N GLU A 326 6.15 -12.08 3.98
CA GLU A 326 7.14 -11.80 5.02
C GLU A 326 7.89 -10.50 4.71
N THR A 327 7.92 -9.59 5.67
CA THR A 327 8.49 -8.26 5.50
C THR A 327 9.35 -7.93 6.70
N SER A 328 10.56 -7.45 6.45
CA SER A 328 11.46 -7.00 7.50
C SER A 328 12.00 -5.61 7.19
N ALA A 329 12.23 -4.84 8.25
CA ALA A 329 12.90 -3.55 8.17
C ALA A 329 13.90 -3.41 9.30
N HIS A 330 15.05 -2.83 9.01
CA HIS A 330 16.06 -2.42 9.95
C HIS A 330 16.31 -0.92 9.75
N VAL A 331 15.97 -0.15 10.77
CA VAL A 331 16.25 1.28 10.83
C VAL A 331 17.47 1.47 11.73
N PRO A 332 18.59 1.96 11.19
CA PRO A 332 19.78 2.20 12.00
C PRO A 332 19.48 3.31 13.01
N GLY A 333 20.03 3.16 14.21
CA GLY A 333 20.03 4.24 15.19
C GLY A 333 21.12 5.25 14.88
N ASP A 334 20.87 6.51 15.24
CA ASP A 334 21.89 7.55 15.22
C ASP A 334 22.68 7.55 16.54
N VAL A 335 23.95 7.10 16.46
CA VAL A 335 24.85 7.01 17.61
C VAL A 335 25.21 8.37 18.20
N ASP A 336 25.18 9.45 17.41
CA ASP A 336 25.52 10.79 17.86
C ASP A 336 24.38 11.41 18.67
N PHE A 337 23.14 11.03 18.37
CA PHE A 337 21.95 11.44 19.12
C PHE A 337 21.47 10.39 20.14
N GLY A 338 22.12 9.23 20.21
CA GLY A 338 21.71 8.13 21.07
C GLY A 338 20.36 7.52 20.67
N GLU A 339 19.99 7.64 19.40
CA GLU A 339 18.79 7.01 18.86
C GLU A 339 19.02 5.50 18.73
N PRO A 340 18.05 4.68 19.15
CA PRO A 340 18.22 3.23 19.13
C PRO A 340 18.05 2.67 17.73
N THR A 341 18.61 1.48 17.50
CA THR A 341 18.30 0.69 16.31
C THR A 341 16.91 0.06 16.44
N VAL A 342 16.16 0.00 15.34
CA VAL A 342 14.80 -0.57 15.31
C VAL A 342 14.69 -1.64 14.25
N ASP A 343 14.29 -2.85 14.64
CA ASP A 343 14.01 -3.96 13.75
C ASP A 343 12.52 -4.32 13.76
N LEU A 344 11.90 -4.32 12.58
CA LEU A 344 10.56 -4.85 12.36
C LEU A 344 10.64 -6.18 11.64
N ASP A 345 9.87 -7.16 12.13
CA ASP A 345 9.73 -8.48 11.53
C ASP A 345 8.24 -8.86 11.47
N LEU A 346 7.67 -8.74 10.28
CA LEU A 346 6.30 -9.10 9.94
C LEU A 346 6.30 -10.45 9.24
N SER A 347 5.58 -11.43 9.79
CA SER A 347 5.45 -12.74 9.14
C SER A 347 4.55 -12.74 7.90
N GLY A 348 3.94 -11.60 7.59
CA GLY A 348 2.94 -11.42 6.55
C GLY A 348 1.61 -10.94 7.11
N VAL A 349 0.73 -10.51 6.21
CA VAL A 349 -0.62 -10.04 6.55
C VAL A 349 -1.56 -10.55 5.48
N THR A 350 -2.63 -11.22 5.87
CA THR A 350 -3.67 -11.68 4.95
C THR A 350 -5.03 -11.24 5.43
N ALA A 351 -5.90 -10.86 4.51
CA ALA A 351 -7.34 -10.68 4.76
C ALA A 351 -8.07 -10.72 3.42
N VAL A 352 -9.26 -11.30 3.40
CA VAL A 352 -10.17 -11.22 2.26
C VAL A 352 -11.51 -10.73 2.77
N ALA A 353 -11.95 -9.58 2.31
CA ALA A 353 -13.26 -9.01 2.55
C ALA A 353 -14.12 -9.14 1.29
N THR A 354 -15.33 -9.67 1.41
CA THR A 354 -16.28 -9.75 0.29
C THR A 354 -17.64 -9.23 0.71
N HIS A 355 -18.25 -8.42 -0.13
CA HIS A 355 -19.55 -7.82 0.09
C HIS A 355 -20.43 -8.00 -1.15
N THR A 356 -21.71 -8.22 -0.91
CA THR A 356 -22.77 -8.24 -1.93
C THR A 356 -23.92 -7.46 -1.35
N ALA A 357 -24.48 -6.50 -2.10
CA ALA A 357 -25.54 -5.65 -1.60
C ALA A 357 -26.70 -6.48 -0.99
N GLY A 358 -27.07 -6.15 0.24
CA GLY A 358 -28.10 -6.86 1.00
C GLY A 358 -27.66 -8.18 1.65
N GLN A 359 -26.39 -8.57 1.54
CA GLN A 359 -25.79 -9.69 2.26
C GLN A 359 -24.81 -9.18 3.34
N PRO A 360 -24.54 -9.97 4.39
CA PRO A 360 -23.49 -9.64 5.35
C PRO A 360 -22.11 -9.48 4.69
N LEU A 361 -21.31 -8.54 5.18
CA LEU A 361 -19.89 -8.45 4.84
C LEU A 361 -19.16 -9.67 5.42
N GLN A 362 -18.42 -10.37 4.59
CA GLN A 362 -17.64 -11.54 5.00
C GLN A 362 -16.16 -11.19 5.00
N LEU A 363 -15.48 -11.51 6.09
CA LEU A 363 -14.04 -11.46 6.26
C LEU A 363 -13.54 -12.90 6.37
N THR A 364 -12.53 -13.28 5.60
CA THR A 364 -11.90 -14.60 5.68
C THR A 364 -10.39 -14.46 5.66
N HIS A 365 -9.70 -15.48 6.19
CA HIS A 365 -8.24 -15.55 6.21
C HIS A 365 -7.57 -14.30 6.81
N VAL A 366 -8.20 -13.67 7.82
CA VAL A 366 -7.61 -12.54 8.56
C VAL A 366 -6.47 -13.09 9.41
N GLY A 367 -5.23 -12.77 9.05
CA GLY A 367 -4.01 -13.37 9.59
C GLY A 367 -2.83 -12.41 9.66
N LEU A 368 -1.90 -12.65 10.59
CA LEU A 368 -0.63 -11.92 10.75
C LEU A 368 0.57 -12.81 10.40
N GLY A 369 0.37 -13.73 9.44
CA GLY A 369 1.39 -14.67 8.98
C GLY A 369 1.50 -15.94 9.82
N SER A 370 2.56 -16.71 9.56
CA SER A 370 2.79 -18.04 10.14
C SER A 370 3.51 -18.04 11.49
N ARG A 371 4.04 -16.88 11.93
CA ARG A 371 4.75 -16.69 13.20
C ARG A 371 4.42 -15.34 13.82
N THR A 372 4.82 -15.15 15.08
CA THR A 372 4.65 -13.91 15.83
C THR A 372 5.33 -12.75 15.09
N THR A 373 4.61 -11.64 14.91
CA THR A 373 5.19 -10.37 14.46
C THR A 373 5.96 -9.73 15.61
N THR A 374 7.14 -9.18 15.35
CA THR A 374 7.96 -8.55 16.41
C THR A 374 8.53 -7.21 15.99
N LEU A 375 8.62 -6.30 16.96
CA LEU A 375 9.44 -5.11 16.92
C LEU A 375 10.56 -5.27 17.95
N SER A 376 11.80 -5.01 17.56
CA SER A 376 12.96 -5.02 18.47
C SER A 376 13.62 -3.65 18.48
N VAL A 377 14.14 -3.26 19.64
CA VAL A 377 14.92 -2.05 19.86
C VAL A 377 16.27 -2.49 20.42
N ASP A 378 17.36 -2.12 19.76
CA ASP A 378 18.73 -2.57 20.09
C ASP A 378 18.88 -4.10 20.23
N GLY A 379 18.18 -4.82 19.35
CA GLY A 379 18.15 -6.28 19.31
C GLY A 379 17.35 -6.94 20.44
N ALA A 380 16.81 -6.17 21.38
CA ALA A 380 15.88 -6.66 22.39
C ALA A 380 14.43 -6.54 21.90
N ARG A 381 13.61 -7.57 22.09
CA ARG A 381 12.21 -7.56 21.67
C ARG A 381 11.42 -6.56 22.51
N ALA A 382 10.90 -5.53 21.86
CA ALA A 382 10.10 -4.48 22.48
C ALA A 382 8.61 -4.80 22.39
N ILE A 383 8.14 -5.27 21.22
CA ILE A 383 6.73 -5.60 20.97
C ILE A 383 6.63 -6.98 20.31
N SER A 384 5.61 -7.74 20.68
CA SER A 384 5.19 -8.95 19.97
C SER A 384 3.69 -8.98 19.78
N ILE A 385 3.26 -9.38 18.59
CA ILE A 385 1.85 -9.51 18.22
C ILE A 385 1.65 -10.89 17.62
N ASP A 386 0.76 -11.67 18.20
CA ASP A 386 0.44 -13.02 17.76
C ASP A 386 -1.07 -13.21 17.66
N LEU A 387 -1.56 -13.48 16.45
CA LEU A 387 -2.96 -13.76 16.18
C LEU A 387 -3.18 -15.26 16.13
N ASN A 388 -4.13 -15.78 16.90
CA ASN A 388 -4.55 -17.18 16.95
C ASN A 388 -3.37 -18.18 16.98
N PRO A 389 -2.38 -18.04 17.89
CA PRO A 389 -1.20 -18.89 17.92
C PRO A 389 -1.52 -20.39 18.06
N ASP A 390 -2.65 -20.71 18.68
CA ASP A 390 -3.11 -22.09 18.93
C ASP A 390 -4.19 -22.55 17.94
N ASP A 391 -4.54 -21.74 16.93
CA ASP A 391 -5.67 -21.99 16.03
C ASP A 391 -5.40 -21.51 14.60
N GLY A 392 -4.33 -22.02 13.99
CA GLY A 392 -4.02 -21.79 12.58
C GLY A 392 -3.60 -20.36 12.22
N ARG A 393 -3.48 -19.44 13.20
CA ARG A 393 -3.05 -18.04 13.03
C ARG A 393 -3.91 -17.18 12.11
N ALA A 394 -5.16 -17.57 11.92
CA ALA A 394 -6.13 -16.81 11.15
C ALA A 394 -7.54 -16.93 11.74
N PHE A 395 -8.40 -15.98 11.40
CA PHE A 395 -9.85 -16.08 11.62
C PHE A 395 -10.64 -15.56 10.42
N GLY A 396 -11.92 -15.84 10.42
CA GLY A 396 -12.92 -15.17 9.59
C GLY A 396 -13.96 -14.49 10.48
N ALA A 397 -14.65 -13.53 9.90
CA ALA A 397 -15.74 -12.86 10.58
C ALA A 397 -16.87 -12.49 9.62
N THR A 398 -18.07 -12.38 10.14
CA THR A 398 -19.25 -11.93 9.40
C THR A 398 -19.80 -10.69 10.08
N LEU A 399 -20.01 -9.63 9.32
CA LEU A 399 -20.65 -8.40 9.79
C LEU A 399 -22.05 -8.27 9.20
N THR A 400 -23.07 -8.25 10.05
CA THR A 400 -24.47 -8.11 9.65
C THR A 400 -25.06 -6.84 10.23
N GLU A 401 -25.57 -5.96 9.37
CA GLU A 401 -26.30 -4.76 9.80
C GLU A 401 -27.81 -5.06 9.84
N ASN A 402 -28.47 -4.59 10.90
CA ASN A 402 -29.92 -4.58 10.98
C ASN A 402 -30.44 -3.22 10.52
N PRO A 403 -31.08 -3.13 9.35
CA PRO A 403 -31.52 -1.84 8.80
C PRO A 403 -32.66 -1.19 9.60
N THR A 404 -33.36 -1.95 10.45
CA THR A 404 -34.47 -1.42 11.26
C THR A 404 -33.97 -0.75 12.53
N THR A 405 -32.95 -1.31 13.17
CA THR A 405 -32.41 -0.82 14.44
C THR A 405 -31.12 -0.04 14.29
N GLY A 406 -30.46 -0.11 13.12
CA GLY A 406 -29.09 0.38 12.92
C GLY A 406 -28.06 -0.37 13.78
N SER A 407 -28.42 -1.53 14.35
CA SER A 407 -27.48 -2.33 15.13
C SER A 407 -26.65 -3.21 14.21
N THR A 408 -25.39 -3.42 14.57
CA THR A 408 -24.49 -4.27 13.80
C THR A 408 -24.04 -5.44 14.65
N MET A 409 -23.98 -6.62 14.04
CA MET A 409 -23.55 -7.87 14.65
C MET A 409 -22.26 -8.35 14.00
N LEU A 410 -21.21 -8.53 14.80
CA LEU A 410 -19.95 -9.16 14.41
C LEU A 410 -19.95 -10.61 14.90
N THR A 411 -19.77 -11.58 14.02
CA THR A 411 -19.59 -12.99 14.38
C THR A 411 -18.21 -13.45 13.95
N VAL A 412 -17.43 -14.08 14.83
CA VAL A 412 -16.07 -14.55 14.52
C VAL A 412 -16.04 -16.08 14.47
N SER A 413 -15.25 -16.63 13.55
CA SER A 413 -15.01 -18.08 13.43
C SER A 413 -13.58 -18.37 12.94
N PRO A 414 -12.86 -19.34 13.54
CA PRO A 414 -13.23 -20.11 14.72
C PRO A 414 -13.31 -19.24 15.99
N LYS A 415 -12.35 -18.33 16.18
CA LYS A 415 -12.27 -17.34 17.27
C LYS A 415 -11.24 -16.27 16.93
N LEU A 416 -11.24 -15.17 17.67
CA LEU A 416 -10.19 -14.17 17.72
C LEU A 416 -9.45 -14.35 19.05
N ASP A 417 -8.15 -14.60 19.01
CA ASP A 417 -7.21 -14.66 20.13
C ASP A 417 -5.96 -13.86 19.72
N LEU A 418 -6.00 -12.55 19.95
CA LEU A 418 -4.88 -11.66 19.71
C LEU A 418 -4.07 -11.54 21.00
N ARG A 419 -2.81 -11.94 20.97
CA ARG A 419 -1.87 -11.82 22.08
C ARG A 419 -0.86 -10.73 21.79
N ILE A 420 -0.63 -9.89 22.79
CA ILE A 420 0.24 -8.73 22.69
C ILE A 420 1.20 -8.77 23.87
N GLY A 421 2.48 -8.58 23.58
CA GLY A 421 3.51 -8.42 24.60
C GLY A 421 4.28 -7.12 24.35
N THR A 422 4.44 -6.33 25.40
CA THR A 422 5.17 -5.05 25.38
C THR A 422 6.22 -5.07 26.48
N ASP A 423 7.43 -4.62 26.16
CA ASP A 423 8.51 -4.39 27.13
C ASP A 423 8.83 -2.89 27.17
N HIS A 424 8.20 -2.20 28.12
CA HIS A 424 8.36 -0.76 28.33
C HIS A 424 9.79 -0.34 28.72
N VAL A 425 10.56 -1.26 29.34
CA VAL A 425 11.96 -0.97 29.67
C VAL A 425 12.79 -0.91 28.39
N VAL A 426 12.53 -1.80 27.44
CA VAL A 426 13.19 -1.80 26.13
C VAL A 426 12.74 -0.60 25.28
N LEU A 427 11.46 -0.23 25.34
CA LEU A 427 10.94 0.97 24.64
C LEU A 427 11.44 2.29 25.24
N GLY A 428 11.92 2.26 26.50
CA GLY A 428 12.38 3.46 27.20
C GLY A 428 11.25 4.39 27.62
N ASP A 429 10.02 3.89 27.71
CA ASP A 429 8.83 4.65 28.10
C ASP A 429 8.36 4.31 29.54
N GLU A 430 7.45 5.13 30.05
CA GLU A 430 6.78 4.82 31.32
C GLU A 430 5.63 3.84 31.06
N ALA A 431 5.71 2.65 31.67
CA ALA A 431 4.65 1.65 31.54
C ALA A 431 3.28 2.21 31.93
N PRO A 432 2.21 1.90 31.18
CA PRO A 432 0.84 2.32 31.46
C PRO A 432 0.33 1.78 32.81
N VAL A 433 -0.85 2.24 33.24
CA VAL A 433 -1.53 1.66 34.42
C VAL A 433 -1.74 0.15 34.26
N TYR A 434 -1.98 -0.30 33.02
CA TYR A 434 -1.98 -1.69 32.63
C TYR A 434 -1.67 -1.88 31.15
N ASP A 435 -1.13 -3.05 30.81
CA ASP A 435 -0.98 -3.52 29.44
C ASP A 435 -2.15 -4.42 29.05
N VAL A 436 -2.71 -4.27 27.85
CA VAL A 436 -3.55 -5.30 27.26
C VAL A 436 -2.65 -6.41 26.72
N THR A 437 -2.79 -7.61 27.26
CA THR A 437 -1.97 -8.76 26.87
C THR A 437 -2.72 -9.75 26.00
N GLN A 438 -4.06 -9.73 26.02
CA GLN A 438 -4.88 -10.59 25.17
C GLN A 438 -6.26 -9.99 24.89
N VAL A 439 -6.68 -10.00 23.63
CA VAL A 439 -8.08 -9.83 23.22
C VAL A 439 -8.60 -11.17 22.73
N PHE A 440 -9.64 -11.67 23.37
CA PHE A 440 -10.24 -12.96 23.05
C PHE A 440 -11.73 -12.80 22.76
N LEU A 441 -12.18 -13.27 21.60
CA LEU A 441 -13.59 -13.38 21.23
C LEU A 441 -13.83 -14.74 20.57
N ASP A 442 -14.66 -15.55 21.22
CA ASP A 442 -15.22 -16.78 20.65
C ASP A 442 -16.73 -16.60 20.65
N GLY A 443 -17.33 -16.32 19.48
CA GLY A 443 -18.76 -16.07 19.33
C GLY A 443 -19.11 -14.79 18.59
N SER A 444 -20.10 -14.05 19.09
CA SER A 444 -20.63 -12.86 18.42
C SER A 444 -20.89 -11.68 19.35
N LEU A 445 -20.68 -10.49 18.82
CA LEU A 445 -20.91 -9.21 19.47
C LEU A 445 -21.99 -8.44 18.72
N ARG A 446 -22.78 -7.65 19.46
CA ARG A 446 -23.71 -6.68 18.91
C ARG A 446 -23.43 -5.31 19.49
N SER A 447 -23.41 -4.30 18.64
CA SER A 447 -23.40 -2.90 19.06
C SER A 447 -24.49 -2.12 18.33
N SER A 448 -24.87 -0.98 18.90
CA SER A 448 -25.72 -0.01 18.22
C SER A 448 -25.13 1.38 18.44
N LEU A 449 -25.29 2.27 17.45
CA LEU A 449 -24.77 3.65 17.55
C LEU A 449 -25.39 4.44 18.71
N ALA A 450 -26.53 4.01 19.22
CA ALA A 450 -27.23 4.65 20.35
C ALA A 450 -26.71 4.21 21.72
N GLN A 451 -25.79 3.24 21.78
CA GLN A 451 -25.35 2.62 23.03
C GLN A 451 -23.83 2.72 23.20
N ASP A 452 -23.41 3.12 24.39
CA ASP A 452 -22.00 3.13 24.82
C ASP A 452 -21.55 1.77 25.37
N HIS A 453 -22.15 0.68 24.89
CA HIS A 453 -21.82 -0.67 25.31
C HIS A 453 -21.87 -1.66 24.14
N VAL A 454 -21.18 -2.78 24.31
CA VAL A 454 -21.18 -3.91 23.39
C VAL A 454 -21.81 -5.11 24.09
N GLU A 455 -22.80 -5.71 23.47
CA GLU A 455 -23.43 -6.95 23.93
C GLU A 455 -22.70 -8.17 23.39
N VAL A 456 -22.39 -9.13 24.26
CA VAL A 456 -21.99 -10.47 23.86
C VAL A 456 -23.26 -11.25 23.55
N VAL A 457 -23.55 -11.46 22.28
CA VAL A 457 -24.77 -12.17 21.84
C VAL A 457 -24.58 -13.68 21.99
N SER A 458 -23.40 -14.19 21.66
CA SER A 458 -23.04 -15.59 21.85
C SER A 458 -21.58 -15.75 22.27
N GLY A 459 -21.31 -16.83 23.00
CA GLY A 459 -19.96 -17.21 23.39
C GLY A 459 -19.35 -16.32 24.49
N THR A 460 -18.09 -15.95 24.34
CA THR A 460 -17.29 -15.24 25.36
C THR A 460 -16.43 -14.14 24.74
N LEU A 461 -16.46 -12.95 25.35
CA LEU A 461 -15.51 -11.87 25.13
C LEU A 461 -14.62 -11.72 26.38
N ARG A 462 -13.31 -11.65 26.20
CA ARG A 462 -12.35 -11.49 27.30
C ARG A 462 -11.23 -10.54 26.90
N LEU A 463 -10.91 -9.63 27.80
CA LEU A 463 -9.74 -8.76 27.74
C LEU A 463 -8.82 -9.14 28.90
N ALA A 464 -7.62 -9.66 28.62
CA ALA A 464 -6.62 -9.93 29.65
C ALA A 464 -5.61 -8.78 29.71
N THR A 465 -5.25 -8.39 30.93
CA THR A 465 -4.34 -7.27 31.17
C THR A 465 -3.20 -7.65 32.12
N ASN A 466 -2.15 -6.81 32.19
CA ASN A 466 -1.13 -6.86 33.23
C ASN A 466 -1.04 -5.49 33.92
N PRO A 467 -1.42 -5.37 35.21
CA PRO A 467 -1.92 -6.43 36.08
C PRO A 467 -3.34 -6.88 35.69
N ALA A 468 -3.68 -8.14 36.03
CA ALA A 468 -4.91 -8.79 35.59
C ALA A 468 -6.22 -8.18 36.11
N SER A 469 -6.16 -7.31 37.12
CA SER A 469 -7.33 -6.68 37.75
C SER A 469 -8.06 -5.67 36.85
N TYR A 470 -7.44 -5.22 35.76
CA TYR A 470 -8.04 -4.27 34.81
C TYR A 470 -8.76 -4.95 33.64
N GLY A 471 -8.58 -6.26 33.47
CA GLY A 471 -9.24 -7.05 32.44
C GLY A 471 -10.67 -7.44 32.82
N PHE A 472 -11.37 -8.09 31.90
CA PHE A 472 -12.73 -8.60 32.13
C PHE A 472 -13.00 -9.88 31.35
N THR A 473 -14.08 -10.56 31.72
CA THR A 473 -14.68 -11.64 30.92
C THR A 473 -16.18 -11.46 30.92
N ALA A 474 -16.77 -11.44 29.74
CA ALA A 474 -18.20 -11.33 29.50
C ALA A 474 -18.67 -12.53 28.68
N ILE A 475 -19.84 -13.07 29.02
CA ILE A 475 -20.48 -14.20 28.35
C ILE A 475 -21.79 -13.76 27.68
N ALA A 476 -22.36 -14.64 26.86
CA ALA A 476 -23.63 -14.42 26.19
C ALA A 476 -24.72 -13.80 27.11
N GLY A 477 -25.36 -12.72 26.64
CA GLY A 477 -26.37 -11.94 27.35
C GLY A 477 -25.81 -10.84 28.26
N GLN A 478 -24.49 -10.67 28.33
CA GLN A 478 -23.84 -9.59 29.06
C GLN A 478 -23.42 -8.45 28.14
N CYS A 479 -23.42 -7.25 28.69
CA CYS A 479 -22.97 -6.03 28.05
C CYS A 479 -21.68 -5.56 28.72
N VAL A 480 -20.75 -5.10 27.89
CA VAL A 480 -19.48 -4.49 28.30
C VAL A 480 -19.54 -3.01 27.98
N SER A 481 -19.30 -2.18 28.99
CA SER A 481 -19.12 -0.74 28.83
C SER A 481 -17.74 -0.31 29.33
N SER A 482 -17.24 0.79 28.78
CA SER A 482 -16.01 1.44 29.21
C SER A 482 -16.29 2.84 29.75
N GLN A 483 -15.49 3.25 30.72
CA GLN A 483 -15.39 4.65 31.13
C GLN A 483 -13.92 5.02 31.32
N GLU A 484 -13.58 6.26 30.97
CA GLU A 484 -12.26 6.81 31.28
C GLU A 484 -12.20 7.23 32.75
N VAL A 485 -11.13 6.86 33.43
CA VAL A 485 -10.92 7.12 34.86
C VAL A 485 -9.52 7.68 35.06
N VAL A 486 -9.38 8.58 36.02
CA VAL A 486 -8.09 9.12 36.47
C VAL A 486 -7.76 8.51 37.82
N ASP A 487 -6.56 7.96 37.98
CA ASP A 487 -6.09 7.46 39.27
C ASP A 487 -5.58 8.58 40.21
N ALA A 488 -5.13 8.20 41.41
CA ALA A 488 -4.61 9.16 42.38
C ALA A 488 -3.26 9.81 41.98
N SER A 489 -2.66 9.35 40.89
CA SER A 489 -1.41 9.83 40.30
C SER A 489 -1.65 10.62 39.01
N ASP A 490 -2.89 11.06 38.76
CA ASP A 490 -3.31 11.77 37.55
C ASP A 490 -3.10 10.99 36.24
N ARG A 491 -3.05 9.65 36.32
CA ARG A 491 -2.93 8.78 35.15
C ARG A 491 -4.31 8.38 34.64
N TYR A 492 -4.56 8.63 33.36
CA TYR A 492 -5.79 8.23 32.68
C TYR A 492 -5.72 6.75 32.28
N TYR A 493 -6.80 6.01 32.52
CA TYR A 493 -6.94 4.64 32.06
C TYR A 493 -8.41 4.29 31.79
N THR A 494 -8.64 3.26 30.99
CA THR A 494 -10.00 2.77 30.72
C THR A 494 -10.40 1.73 31.76
N GLN A 495 -11.53 1.96 32.44
CA GLN A 495 -12.17 1.00 33.33
C GLN A 495 -13.34 0.31 32.61
N TRP A 496 -13.35 -1.02 32.65
CA TRP A 496 -14.38 -1.85 32.05
C TRP A 496 -15.41 -2.29 33.09
N SER A 497 -16.67 -2.34 32.70
CA SER A 497 -17.76 -2.91 33.51
C SER A 497 -18.54 -3.94 32.68
N VAL A 498 -18.90 -5.05 33.34
CA VAL A 498 -19.68 -6.14 32.75
C VAL A 498 -20.99 -6.29 33.52
N GLY A 499 -22.12 -6.24 32.82
CA GLY A 499 -23.45 -6.33 33.42
C GLY A 499 -24.47 -6.99 32.50
N SER A 500 -25.72 -7.10 32.95
CA SER A 500 -26.82 -7.51 32.07
C SER A 500 -27.15 -6.40 31.08
N CYS A 501 -27.44 -6.76 29.83
CA CYS A 501 -27.99 -5.81 28.85
C CYS A 501 -29.42 -5.43 29.27
N LEU A 502 -29.62 -4.17 29.67
CA LEU A 502 -30.92 -3.63 30.10
C LEU A 502 -31.66 -2.94 28.96
#